data_AF-A0A2P6QPJ3-F1
#
_entry.id   AF-A0A2P6QPJ3-F1
#
_cell.length_a   1.000
_cell.length_b   1.000
_cell.length_c   1.000
_cell.angle_alpha   90.00
_cell.angle_beta   90.00
_cell.angle_gamma   90.00
#
_symmetry.space_group_name_H-M   'P 1'
#
loop_
_entity.id
_entity.type
_entity.pdbx_description
1 polymer ?
#
loop_
_entity_poly.entity_id
_entity_poly.type
_entity_poly.pdbx_seq_one_letter_code
_entity_poly.pdbx_strand_id
1 'polypeptide(L)'
;MGTNNSFFASVLLSLLVLHLCLQHDLVEGAEREALEIIIGGGGSYSPPPAPSPEYEECPPPPPPPCPPPPPSPPPPSLPPPPSPPPPKLRPSPPPPSPSPPPPSPPPRPRPRPRPRPRPPPPSPRRAHSPVPVPNDRLGIALRVIKKFKDLIGYDPKNITGTWVGTNPCKFTGFKCAMVPVYNQMAVTEVDFNGKGLVGKPFGGKDIKLPLGGFVDQLPDLVFFHANSNNFTGSVPKEISKLKYFYELDLSNNKLTGNIPYEVLSATKLTFLDLGFNFFTEQIPDAIGSSPAHYLTFANNQFSGPIPNSIGKASKTLYEVLFLNNKLSGCLPWEIGKLSQATLFDVSSNYLTGPIPHSFACLAKMEILVLDNNQFYGTVPELVCKLPTLTNLSIANNYFTQAGPECRKLIKKGFLNVKNNCILDLKDQRSKSDCAWFFSKPRNCPNERSMIYIPCQNHYSTSAPLSYGTLKPHNP
;
A
#
# COMPACT_ATOMS: atom_id res chain seq x y z
N MET A 1 28.56 -11.09 -57.96
CA MET A 1 28.01 -11.59 -56.68
C MET A 1 28.44 -10.62 -55.59
N GLY A 2 27.52 -9.82 -55.04
CA GLY A 2 27.86 -8.86 -54.00
C GLY A 2 27.07 -7.58 -54.19
N THR A 3 25.88 -7.52 -53.61
CA THR A 3 25.06 -6.33 -53.29
C THR A 3 23.67 -6.84 -52.91
N ASN A 4 23.54 -7.41 -51.70
CA ASN A 4 22.21 -7.62 -51.09
C ASN A 4 22.28 -7.61 -49.55
N ASN A 5 23.44 -7.87 -48.94
CA ASN A 5 23.56 -7.85 -47.47
C ASN A 5 23.48 -6.46 -46.83
N SER A 6 23.77 -5.36 -47.55
CA SER A 6 23.72 -4.01 -46.98
C SER A 6 22.28 -3.48 -46.86
N PHE A 7 21.41 -3.85 -47.81
CA PHE A 7 20.01 -3.40 -47.81
C PHE A 7 19.20 -4.10 -46.71
N PHE A 8 19.39 -5.41 -46.53
CA PHE A 8 18.74 -6.16 -45.45
C PHE A 8 19.23 -5.77 -44.05
N ALA A 9 20.50 -5.42 -43.89
CA ALA A 9 21.02 -4.92 -42.62
C ALA A 9 20.47 -3.53 -42.26
N SER A 10 20.30 -2.64 -43.25
CA SER A 10 19.70 -1.31 -43.06
C SER A 10 18.20 -1.39 -42.73
N VAL A 11 17.46 -2.32 -43.36
CA VAL A 11 16.04 -2.56 -43.07
C VAL A 11 15.85 -3.22 -41.70
N LEU A 12 16.73 -4.14 -41.29
CA LEU A 12 16.67 -4.71 -39.93
C LEU A 12 17.01 -3.68 -38.85
N LEU A 13 18.02 -2.82 -39.08
CA LEU A 13 18.42 -1.80 -38.11
C LEU A 13 17.35 -0.71 -37.98
N SER A 14 16.70 -0.31 -39.07
CA SER A 14 15.57 0.64 -39.04
C SER A 14 14.33 0.04 -38.39
N LEU A 15 14.05 -1.25 -38.57
CA LEU A 15 12.97 -1.95 -37.85
C LEU A 15 13.27 -2.13 -36.36
N LEU A 16 14.53 -2.36 -35.97
CA LEU A 16 14.96 -2.42 -34.57
C LEU A 16 14.91 -1.05 -33.88
N VAL A 17 15.28 0.01 -34.60
CA VAL A 17 15.13 1.40 -34.12
C VAL A 17 13.66 1.78 -34.02
N LEU A 18 12.79 1.38 -34.95
CA LEU A 18 11.34 1.56 -34.82
C LEU A 18 10.76 0.75 -33.64
N HIS A 19 11.23 -0.47 -33.39
CA HIS A 19 10.77 -1.29 -32.27
C HIS A 19 11.24 -0.74 -30.91
N LEU A 20 12.45 -0.17 -30.85
CA LEU A 20 12.97 0.52 -29.67
C LEU A 20 12.30 1.88 -29.45
N CYS A 21 11.99 2.62 -30.52
CA CYS A 21 11.19 3.85 -30.44
C CYS A 21 9.75 3.56 -29.98
N LEU A 22 9.09 2.53 -30.52
CA LEU A 22 7.74 2.12 -30.07
C LEU A 22 7.72 1.57 -28.64
N GLN A 23 8.83 1.03 -28.14
CA GLN A 23 8.98 0.65 -26.73
C GLN A 23 9.30 1.85 -25.82
N HIS A 24 9.95 2.90 -26.32
CA HIS A 24 10.16 4.16 -25.59
C HIS A 24 8.88 5.03 -25.56
N ASP A 25 8.12 5.08 -26.66
CA ASP A 25 6.88 5.87 -26.77
C ASP A 25 5.73 5.31 -25.92
N LEU A 26 5.76 4.02 -25.55
CA LEU A 26 4.82 3.45 -24.57
C LEU A 26 5.21 3.72 -23.11
N VAL A 27 6.41 4.26 -22.86
CA VAL A 27 6.90 4.62 -21.52
C VAL A 27 6.93 6.15 -21.31
N GLU A 28 7.06 6.94 -22.38
CA GLU A 28 7.11 8.42 -22.30
C GLU A 28 5.87 9.15 -22.89
N GLY A 29 4.83 8.42 -23.30
CA GLY A 29 3.70 8.99 -24.07
C GLY A 29 2.32 8.97 -23.41
N ALA A 30 2.21 8.80 -22.10
CA ALA A 30 1.02 9.26 -21.39
C ALA A 30 1.34 10.65 -20.85
N GLU A 31 0.85 11.68 -21.53
CA GLU A 31 0.56 12.97 -20.88
C GLU A 31 -0.32 12.66 -19.67
N ARG A 32 0.34 12.41 -18.53
CA ARG A 32 -0.24 12.58 -17.22
C ARG A 32 -0.49 14.08 -17.15
N GLU A 33 -1.68 14.53 -17.56
CA GLU A 33 -2.25 15.71 -16.92
C GLU A 33 -2.10 15.42 -15.43
N ALA A 34 -1.24 16.20 -14.80
CA ALA A 34 -0.99 16.13 -13.38
C ALA A 34 -2.36 16.20 -12.70
N LEU A 35 -2.82 15.07 -12.16
CA LEU A 35 -3.72 15.11 -11.03
C LEU A 35 -2.98 15.97 -10.00
N GLU A 36 -3.43 17.21 -9.86
CA GLU A 36 -3.04 18.10 -8.77
C GLU A 36 -3.37 17.36 -7.47
N ILE A 37 -2.42 16.58 -6.98
CA ILE A 37 -2.38 16.16 -5.61
C ILE A 37 -2.00 17.43 -4.86
N ILE A 38 -3.01 18.15 -4.38
CA ILE A 38 -2.83 19.25 -3.44
C ILE A 38 -2.22 18.65 -2.17
N ILE A 39 -0.89 18.63 -2.11
CA ILE A 39 -0.15 18.53 -0.85
C ILE A 39 -0.25 19.92 -0.22
N GLY A 40 -1.34 20.16 0.50
CA GLY A 40 -1.56 21.39 1.25
C GLY A 40 -0.54 21.53 2.37
N GLY A 41 0.50 22.35 2.15
CA GLY A 41 1.50 22.65 3.17
C GLY A 41 2.52 23.68 2.70
N GLY A 42 2.17 24.97 2.70
CA GLY A 42 3.15 26.05 2.47
C GLY A 42 2.50 27.43 2.31
N GLY A 43 2.58 28.25 3.34
CA GLY A 43 2.02 29.61 3.34
C GLY A 43 2.76 30.57 2.39
N SER A 44 1.99 31.44 1.75
CA SER A 44 2.46 32.73 1.26
C SER A 44 1.38 33.78 1.53
N TYR A 45 1.79 34.85 2.21
CA TYR A 45 0.95 35.98 2.54
C TYR A 45 0.59 36.76 1.26
N SER A 46 -0.69 37.08 1.09
CA SER A 46 -1.15 38.21 0.28
C SER A 46 -2.29 38.89 1.03
N PRO A 47 -2.32 40.24 1.05
CA PRO A 47 -3.15 41.00 1.98
C PRO A 47 -4.64 40.96 1.59
N PRO A 48 -5.56 41.08 2.56
CA PRO A 48 -6.98 41.00 2.28
C PRO A 48 -7.48 42.26 1.55
N PRO A 49 -8.50 42.14 0.69
CA PRO A 49 -9.16 43.29 0.07
C PRO A 49 -9.98 44.09 1.09
N ALA A 50 -10.15 45.38 0.80
CA ALA A 50 -10.86 46.35 1.65
C ALA A 50 -12.34 45.97 1.89
N PRO A 51 -12.92 46.31 3.05
CA PRO A 51 -14.28 45.92 3.41
C PRO A 51 -15.33 46.82 2.74
N SER A 52 -16.49 46.24 2.44
CA SER A 52 -17.75 46.91 2.08
C SER A 52 -18.86 46.42 3.04
N PRO A 53 -19.95 47.18 3.24
CA PRO A 53 -20.38 47.57 4.58
C PRO A 53 -21.45 46.68 5.22
N GLU A 54 -21.41 46.71 6.56
CA GLU A 54 -22.49 46.62 7.54
C GLU A 54 -23.57 45.54 7.35
N TYR A 55 -23.44 44.49 8.17
CA TYR A 55 -24.57 43.70 8.66
C TYR A 55 -24.61 43.87 10.18
N GLU A 56 -25.77 44.29 10.69
CA GLU A 56 -26.06 44.51 12.10
C GLU A 56 -25.65 43.31 12.97
N GLU A 57 -24.99 43.62 14.08
CA GLU A 57 -24.56 42.65 15.10
C GLU A 57 -25.77 42.02 15.81
N CYS A 58 -26.02 40.73 15.55
CA CYS A 58 -26.75 39.89 16.50
C CYS A 58 -25.84 39.56 17.69
N PRO A 59 -26.27 39.74 18.96
CA PRO A 59 -25.46 39.36 20.10
C PRO A 59 -25.24 37.84 20.14
N PRO A 60 -24.04 37.37 20.54
CA PRO A 60 -23.73 35.94 20.58
C PRO A 60 -24.58 35.20 21.63
N PRO A 61 -24.98 33.95 21.37
CA PRO A 61 -25.67 33.14 22.35
C PRO A 61 -24.78 32.87 23.58
N PRO A 62 -25.37 32.73 24.78
CA PRO A 62 -24.62 32.47 26.00
C PRO A 62 -23.86 31.13 25.91
N PRO A 63 -22.69 31.04 26.56
CA PRO A 63 -21.87 29.83 26.54
C PRO A 63 -22.63 28.65 27.15
N PRO A 64 -22.43 27.42 26.63
CA PRO A 64 -23.03 26.23 27.20
C PRO A 64 -22.54 26.01 28.64
N PRO A 65 -23.38 25.46 29.54
CA PRO A 65 -22.99 25.19 30.91
C PRO A 65 -21.83 24.17 30.95
N CYS A 66 -20.89 24.42 31.87
CA CYS A 66 -19.73 23.55 32.08
C CYS A 66 -20.16 22.09 32.30
N PRO A 67 -19.48 21.11 31.69
CA PRO A 67 -19.74 19.71 31.97
C PRO A 67 -19.48 19.43 33.45
N PRO A 68 -20.28 18.55 34.09
CA PRO A 68 -20.08 18.18 35.48
C PRO A 68 -18.69 17.54 35.66
N PRO A 69 -18.06 17.72 36.83
CA PRO A 69 -16.76 17.12 37.11
C PRO A 69 -16.84 15.60 36.97
N PRO A 70 -15.77 14.94 36.48
CA PRO A 70 -15.73 13.50 36.35
C PRO A 70 -15.97 12.84 37.71
N PRO A 71 -16.69 11.69 37.74
CA PRO A 71 -16.91 10.97 38.98
C PRO A 71 -15.59 10.57 39.62
N SER A 72 -15.56 10.63 40.96
CA SER A 72 -14.40 10.24 41.76
C SER A 72 -13.95 8.82 41.38
N PRO A 73 -12.62 8.57 41.30
CA PRO A 73 -12.12 7.24 40.99
C PRO A 73 -12.62 6.22 42.03
N PRO A 74 -12.97 5.00 41.61
CA PRO A 74 -13.40 3.96 42.55
C PRO A 74 -12.27 3.66 43.54
N PRO A 75 -12.61 3.26 44.78
CA PRO A 75 -11.61 2.89 45.78
C PRO A 75 -10.72 1.76 45.25
N PRO A 76 -9.42 1.73 45.63
CA PRO A 76 -8.50 0.71 45.18
C PRO A 76 -9.03 -0.68 45.53
N SER A 77 -9.11 -1.54 44.52
CA SER A 77 -9.47 -2.94 44.66
C SER A 77 -8.54 -3.62 45.66
N LEU A 78 -9.12 -4.36 46.61
CA LEU A 78 -8.39 -5.16 47.59
C LEU A 78 -7.35 -6.05 46.91
N PRO A 79 -6.16 -6.22 47.51
CA PRO A 79 -5.12 -7.08 46.95
C PRO A 79 -5.63 -8.52 46.84
N PRO A 80 -5.27 -9.26 45.77
CA PRO A 80 -5.66 -10.66 45.62
C PRO A 80 -5.10 -11.50 46.77
N PRO A 81 -5.80 -12.57 47.19
CA PRO A 81 -5.31 -13.46 48.23
C PRO A 81 -4.01 -14.14 47.80
N PRO A 82 -3.12 -14.47 48.76
CA PRO A 82 -1.82 -15.08 48.44
C PRO A 82 -2.02 -16.45 47.79
N SER A 83 -1.21 -16.70 46.75
CA SER A 83 -1.18 -17.96 46.02
C SER A 83 -0.91 -19.15 46.95
N PRO A 84 -1.56 -20.31 46.76
CA PRO A 84 -1.31 -21.49 47.57
C PRO A 84 0.12 -22.00 47.40
N PRO A 85 0.70 -22.64 48.44
CA PRO A 85 2.08 -23.11 48.41
C PRO A 85 2.28 -24.22 47.36
N PRO A 86 3.48 -24.33 46.77
CA PRO A 86 3.76 -25.32 45.75
C PRO A 86 3.68 -26.75 46.32
N PRO A 87 3.19 -27.73 45.53
CA PRO A 87 3.12 -29.12 45.97
C PRO A 87 4.52 -29.70 46.19
N LYS A 88 4.66 -30.50 47.25
CA LYS A 88 5.90 -31.19 47.62
C LYS A 88 6.39 -32.07 46.46
N LEU A 89 7.67 -31.91 46.11
CA LEU A 89 8.40 -32.74 45.14
C LEU A 89 8.29 -34.23 45.49
N ARG A 90 7.74 -35.02 44.56
CA ARG A 90 7.71 -36.47 44.62
C ARG A 90 9.07 -37.02 44.17
N PRO A 91 9.62 -38.10 44.77
CA PRO A 91 10.89 -38.67 44.33
C PRO A 91 10.81 -39.19 42.90
N SER A 92 11.87 -38.94 42.13
CA SER A 92 12.06 -39.42 40.76
C SER A 92 12.04 -40.96 40.68
N PRO A 93 11.38 -41.56 39.68
CA PRO A 93 11.45 -43.01 39.46
C PRO A 93 12.83 -43.43 38.92
N PRO A 94 13.26 -44.69 39.15
CA PRO A 94 14.54 -45.19 38.68
C PRO A 94 14.58 -45.32 37.15
N PRO A 95 15.78 -45.29 36.53
CA PRO A 95 15.94 -45.36 35.09
C PRO A 95 15.51 -46.73 34.53
N PRO A 96 14.93 -46.77 33.32
CA PRO A 96 14.51 -48.02 32.69
C PRO A 96 15.72 -48.83 32.20
N SER A 97 15.60 -50.16 32.32
CA SER A 97 16.54 -51.15 31.82
C SER A 97 16.67 -51.09 30.28
N PRO A 98 17.84 -51.39 29.70
CA PRO A 98 18.02 -51.39 28.26
C PRO A 98 17.18 -52.46 27.57
N SER A 99 16.47 -52.08 26.51
CA SER A 99 15.66 -52.98 25.69
C SER A 99 16.54 -53.91 24.85
N PRO A 100 16.13 -55.18 24.63
CA PRO A 100 16.87 -56.12 23.79
C PRO A 100 16.84 -55.70 22.31
N PRO A 101 17.84 -56.11 21.51
CA PRO A 101 17.93 -55.76 20.09
C PRO A 101 16.78 -56.40 19.26
N PRO A 102 16.36 -55.75 18.17
CA PRO A 102 15.28 -56.24 17.32
C PRO A 102 15.67 -57.52 16.56
N PRO A 103 14.71 -58.43 16.27
CA PRO A 103 14.96 -59.63 15.50
C PRO A 103 15.18 -59.35 14.02
N SER A 104 16.01 -60.18 13.39
CA SER A 104 16.37 -60.14 11.97
C SER A 104 15.14 -60.31 11.04
N PRO A 105 15.09 -59.63 9.89
CA PRO A 105 13.97 -59.75 8.96
C PRO A 105 13.97 -61.12 8.22
N PRO A 106 12.78 -61.66 7.87
CA PRO A 106 12.65 -62.92 7.16
C PRO A 106 13.02 -62.81 5.65
N PRO A 107 13.40 -63.92 5.00
CA PRO A 107 13.84 -63.92 3.61
C PRO A 107 12.70 -63.61 2.61
N ARG A 108 13.04 -62.89 1.53
CA ARG A 108 12.12 -62.51 0.45
C ARG A 108 11.52 -63.72 -0.28
N PRO A 109 10.21 -63.73 -0.58
CA PRO A 109 9.62 -64.71 -1.48
C PRO A 109 9.97 -64.42 -2.96
N ARG A 110 10.11 -65.50 -3.75
CA ARG A 110 10.42 -65.48 -5.19
C ARG A 110 9.31 -64.80 -6.02
N PRO A 111 9.64 -64.16 -7.15
CA PRO A 111 8.65 -63.48 -8.01
C PRO A 111 7.79 -64.50 -8.78
N ARG A 112 6.47 -64.31 -8.76
CA ARG A 112 5.50 -64.99 -9.65
C ARG A 112 5.48 -64.35 -11.05
N PRO A 113 5.13 -65.10 -12.12
CA PRO A 113 5.11 -64.58 -13.49
C PRO A 113 3.99 -63.57 -13.71
N ARG A 114 4.26 -62.55 -14.54
CA ARG A 114 3.32 -61.48 -14.91
C ARG A 114 2.13 -62.05 -15.72
N PRO A 115 0.87 -61.67 -15.40
CA PRO A 115 -0.25 -61.86 -16.32
C PRO A 115 -0.11 -60.94 -17.55
N ARG A 116 -0.54 -61.44 -18.72
CA ARG A 116 -0.59 -60.66 -19.97
C ARG A 116 -1.48 -59.41 -19.82
N PRO A 117 -1.13 -58.27 -20.45
CA PRO A 117 -1.97 -57.08 -20.42
C PRO A 117 -3.27 -57.32 -21.20
N ARG A 118 -4.41 -56.94 -20.59
CA ARG A 118 -5.69 -56.81 -21.30
C ARG A 118 -5.60 -55.66 -22.33
N PRO A 119 -6.31 -55.74 -23.47
CA PRO A 119 -6.41 -54.63 -24.40
C PRO A 119 -7.06 -53.43 -23.71
N PRO A 120 -6.65 -52.19 -24.02
CA PRO A 120 -7.33 -51.00 -23.52
C PRO A 120 -8.76 -50.93 -24.08
N PRO A 121 -9.74 -50.46 -23.30
CA PRO A 121 -11.07 -50.17 -23.82
C PRO A 121 -10.97 -49.08 -24.92
N PRO A 122 -11.88 -49.08 -25.92
CA PRO A 122 -11.85 -48.09 -26.97
C PRO A 122 -11.97 -46.69 -26.37
N SER A 123 -11.09 -45.80 -26.83
CA SER A 123 -11.05 -44.38 -26.45
C SER A 123 -12.46 -43.79 -26.49
N PRO A 124 -12.92 -43.06 -25.45
CA PRO A 124 -14.12 -42.26 -25.60
C PRO A 124 -13.86 -41.32 -26.77
N ARG A 125 -14.76 -41.37 -27.77
CA ARG A 125 -14.80 -40.39 -28.86
C ARG A 125 -14.61 -39.01 -28.23
N ARG A 126 -13.69 -38.25 -28.80
CA ARG A 126 -13.49 -36.82 -28.54
C ARG A 126 -14.81 -36.13 -28.88
N ALA A 127 -15.76 -36.17 -27.94
CA ALA A 127 -16.85 -35.24 -27.89
C ALA A 127 -16.12 -33.91 -27.84
N HIS A 128 -16.22 -33.16 -28.94
CA HIS A 128 -16.01 -31.73 -28.88
C HIS A 128 -17.05 -31.29 -27.88
N SER A 129 -16.63 -31.13 -26.61
CA SER A 129 -17.39 -30.33 -25.66
C SER A 129 -17.72 -29.06 -26.43
N PRO A 130 -18.99 -28.69 -26.56
CA PRO A 130 -19.32 -27.40 -27.13
C PRO A 130 -18.54 -26.40 -26.29
N VAL A 131 -17.60 -25.68 -26.91
CA VAL A 131 -17.10 -24.43 -26.35
C VAL A 131 -18.39 -23.66 -26.00
N PRO A 132 -18.64 -23.32 -24.73
CA PRO A 132 -19.85 -22.61 -24.38
C PRO A 132 -19.88 -21.36 -25.24
N VAL A 133 -20.99 -21.17 -25.97
CA VAL A 133 -21.29 -19.96 -26.71
C VAL A 133 -20.81 -18.77 -25.87
N PRO A 134 -19.90 -17.90 -26.36
CA PRO A 134 -19.40 -16.81 -25.53
C PRO A 134 -20.57 -15.92 -25.19
N ASN A 135 -20.98 -15.97 -23.92
CA ASN A 135 -22.07 -15.18 -23.36
C ASN A 135 -21.89 -13.73 -23.82
N ASP A 136 -22.91 -13.16 -24.45
CA ASP A 136 -22.96 -11.75 -24.84
C ASP A 136 -22.43 -10.88 -23.68
N ARG A 137 -21.23 -10.30 -23.88
CA ARG A 137 -20.52 -9.55 -22.84
C ARG A 137 -21.28 -8.29 -22.44
N LEU A 138 -21.92 -7.61 -23.40
CA LEU A 138 -22.79 -6.47 -23.11
C LEU A 138 -24.04 -6.91 -22.35
N GLY A 139 -24.60 -8.07 -22.68
CA GLY A 139 -25.71 -8.68 -21.93
C GLY A 139 -25.36 -9.00 -20.47
N ILE A 140 -24.14 -9.48 -20.19
CA ILE A 140 -23.65 -9.65 -18.81
C ILE A 140 -23.58 -8.30 -18.11
N ALA A 141 -22.89 -7.33 -18.70
CA ALA A 141 -22.71 -6.00 -18.12
C ALA A 141 -24.07 -5.33 -17.85
N LEU A 142 -25.01 -5.40 -18.79
CA LEU A 142 -26.35 -4.83 -18.64
C LEU A 142 -27.09 -5.37 -17.41
N ARG A 143 -27.02 -6.69 -17.15
CA ARG A 143 -27.66 -7.29 -15.97
C ARG A 143 -27.01 -6.79 -14.67
N VAL A 144 -25.69 -6.70 -14.64
CA VAL A 144 -24.92 -6.23 -13.49
C VAL A 144 -25.21 -4.75 -13.21
N ILE A 145 -25.18 -3.91 -14.25
CA ILE A 145 -25.47 -2.48 -14.16
C ILE A 145 -26.90 -2.22 -13.68
N LYS A 146 -27.88 -2.97 -14.19
CA LYS A 146 -29.28 -2.83 -13.73
C LYS A 146 -29.42 -3.17 -12.24
N LYS A 147 -28.84 -4.29 -11.80
CA LYS A 147 -28.83 -4.65 -10.37
C LYS A 147 -28.15 -3.59 -9.51
N PHE A 148 -27.02 -3.04 -9.97
CA PHE A 148 -26.32 -1.99 -9.26
C PHE A 148 -27.10 -0.67 -9.21
N LYS A 149 -27.77 -0.29 -10.32
CA LYS A 149 -28.68 0.86 -10.39
C LYS A 149 -29.77 0.78 -9.32
N ASP A 150 -30.31 -0.41 -9.06
CA ASP A 150 -31.34 -0.61 -8.05
C ASP A 150 -30.85 -0.31 -6.62
N LEU A 151 -29.53 -0.34 -6.38
CA LEU A 151 -28.93 0.00 -5.09
C LEU A 151 -28.70 1.51 -4.92
N ILE A 152 -28.69 2.30 -5.98
CA ILE A 152 -28.42 3.75 -5.92
C ILE A 152 -29.69 4.46 -5.44
N GLY A 153 -29.59 5.15 -4.31
CA GLY A 153 -30.68 5.91 -3.69
C GLY A 153 -30.64 7.40 -4.02
N TYR A 154 -29.45 7.95 -4.25
CA TYR A 154 -29.27 9.34 -4.63
C TYR A 154 -28.12 9.48 -5.63
N ASP A 155 -28.38 10.21 -6.70
CA ASP A 155 -27.49 10.43 -7.85
C ASP A 155 -27.57 11.93 -8.23
N PRO A 156 -26.74 12.79 -7.63
CA PRO A 156 -26.83 14.25 -7.81
C PRO A 156 -26.46 14.70 -9.22
N LYS A 157 -25.78 13.87 -10.00
CA LYS A 157 -25.40 14.16 -11.39
C LYS A 157 -26.34 13.52 -12.41
N ASN A 158 -27.35 12.78 -11.95
CA ASN A 158 -28.35 12.09 -12.76
C ASN A 158 -27.74 11.22 -13.88
N ILE A 159 -26.57 10.59 -13.64
CA ILE A 159 -25.94 9.72 -14.64
C ILE A 159 -26.80 8.48 -14.90
N THR A 160 -27.47 7.97 -13.86
CA THR A 160 -28.32 6.79 -13.91
C THR A 160 -29.57 7.01 -14.77
N GLY A 161 -29.96 8.28 -15.00
CA GLY A 161 -31.01 8.65 -15.95
C GLY A 161 -30.70 8.21 -17.39
N THR A 162 -29.41 8.09 -17.75
CA THR A 162 -28.98 7.60 -19.07
C THR A 162 -28.94 6.08 -19.18
N TRP A 163 -29.05 5.37 -18.05
CA TRP A 163 -28.96 3.90 -18.00
C TRP A 163 -30.29 3.26 -18.38
N VAL A 164 -30.73 3.51 -19.62
CA VAL A 164 -32.00 3.08 -20.19
C VAL A 164 -31.76 2.40 -21.54
N GLY A 165 -32.48 1.29 -21.78
CA GLY A 165 -32.34 0.48 -22.99
C GLY A 165 -31.46 -0.75 -22.78
N THR A 166 -30.88 -1.24 -23.89
CA THR A 166 -30.18 -2.52 -23.96
C THR A 166 -28.68 -2.41 -24.22
N ASN A 167 -28.15 -1.22 -24.49
CA ASN A 167 -26.74 -1.01 -24.81
C ASN A 167 -26.03 -0.23 -23.69
N PRO A 168 -25.27 -0.90 -22.81
CA PRO A 168 -24.47 -0.26 -21.76
C PRO A 168 -23.46 0.77 -22.25
N CYS A 169 -23.02 0.68 -23.50
CA CYS A 169 -22.02 1.59 -24.06
C CYS A 169 -22.57 3.01 -24.31
N LYS A 170 -23.88 3.19 -24.19
CA LYS A 170 -24.53 4.51 -24.25
C LYS A 170 -24.76 5.13 -22.86
N PHE A 171 -24.45 4.40 -21.80
CA PHE A 171 -24.71 4.82 -20.43
C PHE A 171 -23.58 5.73 -19.96
N THR A 172 -23.92 6.88 -19.39
CA THR A 172 -22.92 7.78 -18.81
C THR A 172 -22.16 7.06 -17.68
N GLY A 173 -20.83 7.14 -17.74
CA GLY A 173 -19.92 6.47 -16.82
C GLY A 173 -19.46 5.08 -17.26
N PHE A 174 -19.85 4.61 -18.44
CA PHE A 174 -19.38 3.33 -19.00
C PHE A 174 -18.74 3.55 -20.38
N LYS A 175 -17.55 2.98 -20.60
CA LYS A 175 -16.95 2.89 -21.93
C LYS A 175 -16.77 1.43 -22.34
N CYS A 176 -16.94 1.18 -23.63
CA CYS A 176 -16.83 -0.15 -24.21
C CYS A 176 -15.71 -0.22 -25.24
N ALA A 177 -15.07 -1.38 -25.31
CA ALA A 177 -14.08 -1.68 -26.34
C ALA A 177 -14.27 -3.10 -26.87
N MET A 178 -13.68 -3.35 -28.05
CA MET A 178 -13.63 -4.69 -28.65
C MET A 178 -12.62 -5.54 -27.90
N VAL A 179 -13.05 -6.67 -27.33
CA VAL A 179 -12.16 -7.63 -26.66
C VAL A 179 -11.66 -8.63 -27.70
N PRO A 180 -10.37 -8.60 -28.11
CA PRO A 180 -9.90 -9.35 -29.29
C PRO A 180 -10.03 -10.87 -29.13
N VAL A 181 -9.86 -11.39 -27.92
CA VAL A 181 -9.93 -12.84 -27.63
C VAL A 181 -11.30 -13.42 -27.94
N TYR A 182 -12.36 -12.64 -27.77
CA TYR A 182 -13.74 -13.09 -28.04
C TYR A 182 -14.32 -12.47 -29.31
N ASN A 183 -13.65 -11.47 -29.89
CA ASN A 183 -14.18 -10.61 -30.94
C ASN A 183 -15.57 -10.05 -30.58
N GLN A 184 -15.75 -9.65 -29.31
CA GLN A 184 -17.01 -9.11 -28.79
C GLN A 184 -16.78 -7.77 -28.10
N MET A 185 -17.75 -6.86 -28.23
CA MET A 185 -17.73 -5.59 -27.51
C MET A 185 -18.07 -5.87 -26.06
N ALA A 186 -17.34 -5.26 -25.13
CA ALA A 186 -17.57 -5.40 -23.70
C ALA A 186 -17.40 -4.05 -23.01
N VAL A 187 -17.99 -3.90 -21.82
CA VAL A 187 -17.71 -2.77 -20.93
C VAL A 187 -16.31 -2.98 -20.34
N THR A 188 -15.39 -2.09 -20.68
CA THR A 188 -13.98 -2.16 -20.27
C THR A 188 -13.61 -1.08 -19.26
N GLU A 189 -14.41 -0.03 -19.13
CA GLU A 189 -14.17 1.06 -18.20
C GLU A 189 -15.45 1.51 -17.53
N VAL A 190 -15.34 1.75 -16.23
CA VAL A 190 -16.35 2.45 -15.44
C VAL A 190 -15.70 3.69 -14.84
N ASP A 191 -16.24 4.86 -15.18
CA ASP A 191 -15.82 6.16 -14.68
C ASP A 191 -16.99 6.83 -13.93
N PHE A 192 -16.92 6.72 -12.62
CA PHE A 192 -17.80 7.35 -11.65
C PHE A 192 -17.10 8.46 -10.88
N ASN A 193 -16.01 9.04 -11.39
CA ASN A 193 -15.31 10.12 -10.71
C ASN A 193 -16.22 11.33 -10.47
N GLY A 194 -16.27 11.78 -9.22
CA GLY A 194 -17.01 12.97 -8.76
C GLY A 194 -18.53 12.89 -8.93
N LYS A 195 -19.11 11.69 -9.06
CA LYS A 195 -20.56 11.52 -9.29
C LYS A 195 -21.39 11.61 -8.02
N GLY A 196 -20.78 11.47 -6.84
CA GLY A 196 -21.47 11.59 -5.56
C GLY A 196 -22.58 10.55 -5.37
N LEU A 197 -22.43 9.34 -5.94
CA LEU A 197 -23.43 8.28 -5.85
C LEU A 197 -23.58 7.81 -4.41
N VAL A 198 -24.83 7.71 -3.95
CA VAL A 198 -25.19 7.25 -2.61
C VAL A 198 -26.16 6.08 -2.70
N GLY A 199 -25.97 5.08 -1.84
CA GLY A 199 -26.81 3.90 -1.78
C GLY A 199 -28.20 4.16 -1.19
N LYS A 200 -29.09 3.18 -1.33
CA LYS A 200 -30.38 3.16 -0.60
C LYS A 200 -30.17 2.70 0.85
N PRO A 201 -31.06 3.10 1.77
CA PRO A 201 -31.13 2.48 3.09
C PRO A 201 -31.47 0.98 2.95
N PHE A 202 -30.70 0.12 3.63
CA PHE A 202 -30.97 -1.31 3.71
C PHE A 202 -31.52 -1.66 5.11
N GLY A 203 -32.68 -2.32 5.18
CA GLY A 203 -33.27 -2.73 6.46
C GLY A 203 -33.59 -1.57 7.43
N GLY A 204 -33.71 -0.34 6.91
CA GLY A 204 -34.19 0.83 7.66
C GLY A 204 -33.15 1.60 8.49
N LYS A 205 -31.84 1.29 8.43
CA LYS A 205 -30.82 2.05 9.21
C LYS A 205 -29.52 2.39 8.47
N ASP A 206 -28.95 1.47 7.69
CA ASP A 206 -27.64 1.70 7.06
C ASP A 206 -27.77 2.00 5.57
N ILE A 207 -27.21 3.13 5.12
CA ILE A 207 -27.05 3.45 3.70
C ILE A 207 -25.89 2.60 3.16
N LYS A 208 -26.17 1.75 2.17
CA LYS A 208 -25.15 0.86 1.59
C LYS A 208 -25.10 0.98 0.08
N LEU A 209 -23.90 1.23 -0.45
CA LEU A 209 -23.57 1.12 -1.86
C LEU A 209 -22.30 0.25 -1.98
N PRO A 210 -22.41 -1.08 -1.88
CA PRO A 210 -21.27 -1.98 -1.94
C PRO A 210 -20.73 -2.08 -3.37
N LEU A 211 -19.41 -2.27 -3.48
CA LEU A 211 -18.73 -2.58 -4.74
C LEU A 211 -18.89 -4.07 -5.11
N GLY A 212 -19.07 -4.92 -4.11
CA GLY A 212 -19.25 -6.36 -4.29
C GLY A 212 -20.58 -6.69 -4.94
N GLY A 213 -20.56 -7.59 -5.93
CA GLY A 213 -21.69 -7.87 -6.79
C GLY A 213 -21.83 -6.90 -7.97
N PHE A 214 -20.94 -5.92 -8.08
CA PHE A 214 -20.88 -4.98 -9.20
C PHE A 214 -19.54 -5.10 -9.92
N VAL A 215 -18.45 -4.61 -9.32
CA VAL A 215 -17.13 -4.51 -9.97
C VAL A 215 -16.61 -5.90 -10.34
N ASP A 216 -16.72 -6.86 -9.42
CA ASP A 216 -16.31 -8.25 -9.60
C ASP A 216 -17.15 -9.05 -10.61
N GLN A 217 -18.31 -8.53 -11.02
CA GLN A 217 -19.19 -9.18 -12.00
C GLN A 217 -19.08 -8.58 -13.40
N LEU A 218 -18.17 -7.63 -13.63
CA LEU A 218 -17.84 -7.07 -14.94
C LEU A 218 -16.55 -7.75 -15.48
N PRO A 219 -16.65 -8.86 -16.24
CA PRO A 219 -15.52 -9.77 -16.48
C PRO A 219 -14.42 -9.21 -17.38
N ASP A 220 -14.69 -8.14 -18.11
CA ASP A 220 -13.78 -7.49 -19.07
C ASP A 220 -13.32 -6.11 -18.59
N LEU A 221 -13.59 -5.76 -17.33
CA LEU A 221 -13.21 -4.48 -16.76
C LEU A 221 -11.70 -4.32 -16.69
N VAL A 222 -11.24 -3.15 -17.14
CA VAL A 222 -9.83 -2.75 -17.24
C VAL A 222 -9.55 -1.61 -16.27
N PHE A 223 -10.43 -0.60 -16.28
CA PHE A 223 -10.32 0.60 -15.46
C PHE A 223 -11.59 0.77 -14.62
N PHE A 224 -11.41 0.97 -13.31
CA PHE A 224 -12.49 1.37 -12.42
C PHE A 224 -12.07 2.62 -11.67
N HIS A 225 -12.63 3.75 -12.07
CA HIS A 225 -12.40 5.04 -11.43
C HIS A 225 -13.68 5.49 -10.75
N ALA A 226 -13.66 5.62 -9.44
CA ALA A 226 -14.85 5.92 -8.66
C ALA A 226 -14.56 6.89 -7.51
N ASN A 227 -13.64 7.83 -7.74
CA ASN A 227 -13.25 8.77 -6.71
C ASN A 227 -14.42 9.70 -6.32
N SER A 228 -14.41 10.17 -5.07
CA SER A 228 -15.38 11.16 -4.58
C SER A 228 -16.84 10.71 -4.72
N ASN A 229 -17.13 9.54 -4.13
CA ASN A 229 -18.48 8.97 -4.03
C ASN A 229 -18.77 8.55 -2.58
N ASN A 230 -19.89 7.84 -2.40
CA ASN A 230 -20.31 7.35 -1.10
C ASN A 230 -20.40 5.81 -1.09
N PHE A 231 -19.46 5.14 -1.76
CA PHE A 231 -19.33 3.68 -1.74
C PHE A 231 -18.98 3.18 -0.33
N THR A 232 -19.60 2.09 0.09
CA THR A 232 -19.48 1.53 1.45
C THR A 232 -19.07 0.06 1.42
N GLY A 233 -18.71 -0.50 2.56
CA GLY A 233 -18.27 -1.90 2.67
C GLY A 233 -16.78 -2.03 2.37
N SER A 234 -16.33 -3.23 1.98
CA SER A 234 -14.92 -3.52 1.70
C SER A 234 -14.65 -3.62 0.19
N VAL A 235 -13.36 -3.63 -0.17
CA VAL A 235 -12.93 -3.95 -1.52
C VAL A 235 -13.32 -5.41 -1.84
N PRO A 236 -13.92 -5.73 -3.00
CA PRO A 236 -14.29 -7.10 -3.35
C PRO A 236 -13.06 -7.97 -3.67
N LYS A 237 -12.89 -9.09 -2.97
CA LYS A 237 -11.79 -10.05 -3.21
C LYS A 237 -11.78 -10.64 -4.63
N GLU A 238 -12.96 -10.75 -5.23
CA GLU A 238 -13.20 -11.37 -6.53
C GLU A 238 -12.68 -10.51 -7.70
N ILE A 239 -12.28 -9.25 -7.44
CA ILE A 239 -11.58 -8.40 -8.43
C ILE A 239 -10.30 -9.07 -8.94
N SER A 240 -9.65 -9.90 -8.12
CA SER A 240 -8.47 -10.69 -8.53
C SER A 240 -8.73 -11.64 -9.71
N LYS A 241 -10.00 -11.99 -9.98
CA LYS A 241 -10.39 -12.84 -11.12
C LYS A 241 -10.51 -12.06 -12.42
N LEU A 242 -10.51 -10.74 -12.37
CA LEU A 242 -10.60 -9.88 -13.56
C LEU A 242 -9.26 -9.92 -14.30
N LYS A 243 -9.29 -10.50 -15.50
CA LYS A 243 -8.07 -10.86 -16.26
C LYS A 243 -7.27 -9.66 -16.76
N TYR A 244 -7.95 -8.55 -16.96
CA TYR A 244 -7.41 -7.36 -17.61
C TYR A 244 -7.47 -6.13 -16.70
N PHE A 245 -7.60 -6.31 -15.38
CA PHE A 245 -7.84 -5.19 -14.48
C PHE A 245 -6.52 -4.46 -14.15
N TYR A 246 -6.38 -3.24 -14.66
CA TYR A 246 -5.16 -2.43 -14.60
C TYR A 246 -5.22 -1.34 -13.54
N GLU A 247 -6.36 -0.67 -13.38
CA GLU A 247 -6.47 0.46 -12.46
C GLU A 247 -7.71 0.39 -11.60
N LEU A 248 -7.50 0.60 -10.30
CA LEU A 248 -8.54 0.73 -9.30
C LEU A 248 -8.33 2.02 -8.52
N ASP A 249 -9.19 3.00 -8.78
CA ASP A 249 -9.29 4.22 -7.98
C ASP A 249 -10.61 4.21 -7.19
N LEU A 250 -10.49 4.04 -5.88
CA LEU A 250 -11.58 4.08 -4.91
C LEU A 250 -11.41 5.23 -3.91
N SER A 251 -10.59 6.22 -4.24
CA SER A 251 -10.26 7.31 -3.34
C SER A 251 -11.48 8.13 -2.93
N ASN A 252 -11.45 8.73 -1.74
CA ASN A 252 -12.51 9.60 -1.23
C ASN A 252 -13.90 8.94 -1.26
N ASN A 253 -14.04 7.87 -0.46
CA ASN A 253 -15.26 7.07 -0.31
C ASN A 253 -15.51 6.73 1.17
N LYS A 254 -16.49 5.85 1.43
CA LYS A 254 -16.84 5.36 2.78
C LYS A 254 -16.46 3.89 2.98
N LEU A 255 -15.38 3.43 2.35
CA LEU A 255 -14.95 2.04 2.45
C LEU A 255 -14.32 1.76 3.82
N THR A 256 -14.50 0.54 4.30
CA THR A 256 -14.10 0.05 5.63
C THR A 256 -13.62 -1.40 5.53
N GLY A 257 -13.16 -1.97 6.64
CA GLY A 257 -12.73 -3.37 6.73
C GLY A 257 -11.24 -3.53 6.42
N ASN A 258 -10.86 -4.73 5.97
CA ASN A 258 -9.49 -5.04 5.55
C ASN A 258 -9.31 -4.90 4.03
N ILE A 259 -8.06 -4.72 3.60
CA ILE A 259 -7.69 -4.92 2.20
C ILE A 259 -7.61 -6.43 1.96
N PRO A 260 -8.40 -7.02 1.04
CA PRO A 260 -8.27 -8.43 0.71
C PRO A 260 -6.89 -8.70 0.10
N TYR A 261 -6.24 -9.79 0.52
CA TYR A 261 -4.93 -10.17 -0.02
C TYR A 261 -5.01 -10.40 -1.53
N GLU A 262 -6.17 -10.83 -2.02
CA GLU A 262 -6.45 -11.11 -3.42
C GLU A 262 -6.23 -9.87 -4.29
N VAL A 263 -6.66 -8.70 -3.82
CA VAL A 263 -6.52 -7.42 -4.53
C VAL A 263 -5.05 -7.05 -4.68
N LEU A 264 -4.26 -7.24 -3.61
CA LEU A 264 -2.81 -7.04 -3.62
C LEU A 264 -2.05 -8.10 -4.43
N SER A 265 -2.73 -9.14 -4.92
CA SER A 265 -2.13 -10.18 -5.77
C SER A 265 -2.71 -10.19 -7.20
N ALA A 266 -3.54 -9.21 -7.55
CA ALA A 266 -4.18 -9.11 -8.85
C ALA A 266 -3.15 -8.81 -9.95
N THR A 267 -2.78 -9.83 -10.72
CA THR A 267 -1.56 -9.87 -11.57
C THR A 267 -1.32 -8.74 -12.57
N LYS A 268 -2.34 -7.93 -12.89
CA LYS A 268 -2.26 -6.84 -13.88
C LYS A 268 -2.49 -5.46 -13.29
N LEU A 269 -2.82 -5.36 -12.00
CA LEU A 269 -3.15 -4.11 -11.34
C LEU A 269 -1.88 -3.26 -11.19
N THR A 270 -1.79 -2.18 -11.94
CA THR A 270 -0.64 -1.24 -11.94
C THR A 270 -0.91 0.00 -11.10
N PHE A 271 -2.17 0.35 -10.88
CA PHE A 271 -2.58 1.52 -10.10
C PHE A 271 -3.61 1.10 -9.05
N LEU A 272 -3.32 1.36 -7.78
CA LEU A 272 -4.22 1.12 -6.66
C LEU A 272 -4.28 2.33 -5.75
N ASP A 273 -5.42 3.01 -5.78
CA ASP A 273 -5.73 4.14 -4.88
C ASP A 273 -6.90 3.80 -3.96
N LEU A 274 -6.61 3.70 -2.67
CA LEU A 274 -7.58 3.51 -1.58
C LEU A 274 -7.60 4.71 -0.61
N GLY A 275 -7.04 5.85 -1.02
CA GLY A 275 -6.87 7.02 -0.17
C GLY A 275 -8.21 7.61 0.31
N PHE A 276 -8.19 8.34 1.43
CA PHE A 276 -9.38 9.03 1.95
C PHE A 276 -10.58 8.08 2.15
N ASN A 277 -10.37 7.01 2.90
CA ASN A 277 -11.41 6.05 3.29
C ASN A 277 -11.34 5.81 4.81
N PHE A 278 -12.04 4.79 5.31
CA PHE A 278 -12.13 4.45 6.72
C PHE A 278 -11.57 3.05 7.03
N PHE A 279 -10.51 2.63 6.34
CA PHE A 279 -9.85 1.35 6.64
C PHE A 279 -9.10 1.44 7.98
N THR A 280 -9.32 0.48 8.89
CA THR A 280 -8.80 0.50 10.28
C THR A 280 -7.81 -0.63 10.59
N GLU A 281 -7.82 -1.67 9.77
CA GLU A 281 -7.04 -2.88 9.97
C GLU A 281 -5.55 -2.67 9.62
N GLN A 282 -4.75 -3.72 9.75
CA GLN A 282 -3.34 -3.69 9.36
C GLN A 282 -3.17 -3.80 7.84
N ILE A 283 -2.07 -3.26 7.31
CA ILE A 283 -1.66 -3.51 5.92
C ILE A 283 -1.30 -5.01 5.81
N PRO A 284 -1.92 -5.78 4.89
CA PRO A 284 -1.62 -7.21 4.78
C PRO A 284 -0.20 -7.50 4.27
N ASP A 285 0.40 -8.60 4.73
CA ASP A 285 1.68 -9.11 4.22
C ASP A 285 1.69 -9.36 2.70
N ALA A 286 0.51 -9.50 2.07
CA ALA A 286 0.37 -9.63 0.63
C ALA A 286 0.82 -8.38 -0.15
N ILE A 287 1.11 -7.25 0.52
CA ILE A 287 1.67 -6.05 -0.11
C ILE A 287 2.96 -6.35 -0.90
N GLY A 288 3.74 -7.33 -0.46
CA GLY A 288 4.94 -7.79 -1.15
C GLY A 288 4.69 -8.52 -2.48
N SER A 289 3.44 -8.90 -2.75
CA SER A 289 3.00 -9.52 -4.00
C SER A 289 2.31 -8.51 -4.94
N SER A 290 2.23 -7.24 -4.54
CA SER A 290 1.59 -6.19 -5.34
C SER A 290 2.30 -5.99 -6.68
N PRO A 291 1.58 -6.12 -7.81
CA PRO A 291 2.12 -5.73 -9.11
C PRO A 291 2.00 -4.22 -9.36
N ALA A 292 1.43 -3.46 -8.42
CA ALA A 292 1.22 -2.04 -8.59
C ALA A 292 2.53 -1.27 -8.77
N HIS A 293 2.50 -0.25 -9.64
CA HIS A 293 3.53 0.78 -9.75
C HIS A 293 3.23 1.94 -8.81
N TYR A 294 1.96 2.35 -8.75
CA TYR A 294 1.46 3.36 -7.83
C TYR A 294 0.53 2.71 -6.81
N LEU A 295 0.85 2.89 -5.53
CA LEU A 295 0.07 2.34 -4.44
C LEU A 295 -0.08 3.36 -3.32
N THR A 296 -1.33 3.79 -3.08
CA THR A 296 -1.63 4.75 -2.02
C THR A 296 -2.73 4.25 -1.10
N PHE A 297 -2.42 4.27 0.20
CA PHE A 297 -3.34 4.01 1.31
C PHE A 297 -3.47 5.24 2.20
N ALA A 298 -3.15 6.42 1.67
CA ALA A 298 -3.10 7.68 2.40
C ALA A 298 -4.44 8.03 3.07
N ASN A 299 -4.40 8.82 4.15
CA ASN A 299 -5.61 9.38 4.78
C ASN A 299 -6.64 8.31 5.15
N ASN A 300 -6.20 7.32 5.92
CA ASN A 300 -7.02 6.23 6.44
C ASN A 300 -6.74 6.07 7.94
N GLN A 301 -7.13 4.92 8.51
CA GLN A 301 -6.85 4.58 9.89
C GLN A 301 -6.06 3.27 10.02
N PHE A 302 -5.28 2.91 8.99
CA PHE A 302 -4.46 1.69 9.00
C PHE A 302 -3.54 1.68 10.21
N SER A 303 -3.48 0.54 10.90
CA SER A 303 -2.73 0.38 12.15
C SER A 303 -1.64 -0.69 12.05
N GLY A 304 -0.83 -0.83 13.10
CA GLY A 304 0.26 -1.80 13.13
C GLY A 304 1.48 -1.42 12.27
N PRO A 305 2.44 -2.34 12.09
CA PRO A 305 3.66 -2.07 11.34
C PRO A 305 3.46 -2.15 9.83
N ILE A 306 4.37 -1.50 9.09
CA ILE A 306 4.53 -1.75 7.66
C ILE A 306 5.10 -3.18 7.50
N PRO A 307 4.45 -4.07 6.74
CA PRO A 307 4.93 -5.43 6.53
C PRO A 307 6.32 -5.48 5.91
N ASN A 308 7.21 -6.33 6.45
CA ASN A 308 8.54 -6.54 5.88
C ASN A 308 8.50 -7.12 4.45
N SER A 309 7.38 -7.75 4.09
CA SER A 309 7.14 -8.29 2.76
C SER A 309 7.16 -7.23 1.67
N ILE A 310 6.97 -5.94 1.98
CA ILE A 310 7.00 -4.84 1.02
C ILE A 310 8.24 -4.89 0.11
N GLY A 311 9.41 -5.28 0.65
CA GLY A 311 10.64 -5.40 -0.14
C GLY A 311 10.60 -6.49 -1.23
N LYS A 312 9.61 -7.38 -1.23
CA LYS A 312 9.37 -8.37 -2.31
C LYS A 312 8.75 -7.73 -3.55
N ALA A 313 8.09 -6.59 -3.42
CA ALA A 313 7.54 -5.80 -4.53
C ALA A 313 8.58 -4.82 -5.14
N SER A 314 9.87 -5.14 -4.98
CA SER A 314 11.00 -4.29 -5.40
C SER A 314 11.12 -4.00 -6.89
N LYS A 315 10.44 -4.80 -7.72
CA LYS A 315 10.42 -4.66 -9.18
C LYS A 315 9.23 -3.86 -9.69
N THR A 316 8.22 -3.68 -8.86
CA THR A 316 6.91 -3.15 -9.27
C THR A 316 6.64 -1.80 -8.64
N LEU A 317 6.83 -1.64 -7.32
CA LEU A 317 6.49 -0.39 -6.62
C LEU A 317 7.45 0.77 -6.98
N TYR A 318 6.88 1.82 -7.55
CA TYR A 318 7.58 3.06 -7.93
C TYR A 318 7.21 4.19 -6.96
N GLU A 319 5.93 4.28 -6.60
CA GLU A 319 5.41 5.28 -5.67
C GLU A 319 4.57 4.61 -4.57
N VAL A 320 4.92 4.90 -3.32
CA VAL A 320 4.25 4.32 -2.14
C VAL A 320 3.85 5.45 -1.19
N LEU A 321 2.55 5.60 -0.96
CA LEU A 321 1.97 6.67 -0.15
C LEU A 321 1.14 6.09 1.00
N PHE A 322 1.65 6.19 2.22
CA PHE A 322 1.00 5.72 3.46
C PHE A 322 0.76 6.85 4.48
N LEU A 323 0.89 8.10 4.05
CA LEU A 323 0.72 9.27 4.91
C LEU A 323 -0.64 9.34 5.60
N ASN A 324 -0.66 9.98 6.77
CA ASN A 324 -1.87 10.24 7.57
C ASN A 324 -2.65 8.95 7.86
N ASN A 325 -2.04 8.08 8.65
CA ASN A 325 -2.59 6.82 9.14
C ASN A 325 -2.25 6.62 10.62
N LYS A 326 -2.51 5.42 11.15
CA LYS A 326 -2.14 5.01 12.52
C LYS A 326 -1.02 3.96 12.51
N LEU A 327 -0.17 3.95 11.48
CA LEU A 327 0.92 2.98 11.38
C LEU A 327 1.92 3.20 12.51
N SER A 328 2.50 2.12 13.02
CA SER A 328 3.34 2.12 14.23
C SER A 328 4.49 1.12 14.11
N GLY A 329 5.39 1.10 15.09
CA GLY A 329 6.58 0.24 15.03
C GLY A 329 7.68 0.82 14.13
N CYS A 330 8.69 0.02 13.85
CA CYS A 330 9.87 0.46 13.10
C CYS A 330 9.76 0.21 11.60
N LEU A 331 10.41 1.06 10.81
CA LEU A 331 10.54 0.82 9.37
C LEU A 331 11.32 -0.49 9.11
N PRO A 332 10.79 -1.44 8.32
CA PRO A 332 11.52 -2.64 7.96
C PRO A 332 12.69 -2.29 7.02
N TRP A 333 13.86 -2.88 7.26
CA TRP A 333 15.04 -2.69 6.40
C TRP A 333 14.78 -3.17 4.97
N GLU A 334 13.82 -4.08 4.78
CA GLU A 334 13.41 -4.59 3.47
C GLU A 334 12.91 -3.51 2.52
N ILE A 335 12.47 -2.34 3.01
CA ILE A 335 12.14 -1.18 2.15
C ILE A 335 13.35 -0.79 1.29
N GLY A 336 14.58 -0.92 1.80
CA GLY A 336 15.80 -0.67 1.04
C GLY A 336 15.95 -1.55 -0.22
N LYS A 337 15.15 -2.61 -0.39
CA LYS A 337 15.11 -3.42 -1.61
C LYS A 337 14.31 -2.77 -2.74
N LEU A 338 13.49 -1.74 -2.48
CA LEU A 338 12.63 -1.07 -3.46
C LEU A 338 13.45 -0.20 -4.44
N SER A 339 14.30 -0.84 -5.23
CA SER A 339 15.27 -0.17 -6.12
C SER A 339 14.64 0.66 -7.25
N GLN A 340 13.36 0.43 -7.54
CA GLN A 340 12.61 1.21 -8.54
C GLN A 340 11.83 2.38 -7.93
N ALA A 341 11.74 2.46 -6.61
CA ALA A 341 10.94 3.49 -5.95
C ALA A 341 11.56 4.88 -6.10
N THR A 342 10.74 5.83 -6.54
CA THR A 342 11.07 7.26 -6.69
C THR A 342 10.43 8.10 -5.59
N LEU A 343 9.29 7.63 -5.04
CA LEU A 343 8.57 8.32 -3.98
C LEU A 343 8.18 7.36 -2.85
N PHE A 344 8.53 7.71 -1.62
CA PHE A 344 8.06 7.02 -0.42
C PHE A 344 7.62 8.03 0.66
N ASP A 345 6.33 8.06 0.97
CA ASP A 345 5.76 8.94 1.99
C ASP A 345 5.04 8.13 3.08
N VAL A 346 5.53 8.25 4.32
CA VAL A 346 4.93 7.67 5.52
C VAL A 346 4.65 8.73 6.59
N SER A 347 4.56 9.98 6.18
CA SER A 347 4.38 11.11 7.08
C SER A 347 3.09 11.03 7.89
N SER A 348 3.06 11.67 9.06
CA SER A 348 1.87 11.73 9.91
C SER A 348 1.37 10.34 10.32
N ASN A 349 2.23 9.60 11.00
CA ASN A 349 1.97 8.27 11.55
C ASN A 349 2.56 8.18 12.98
N TYR A 350 2.50 7.00 13.59
CA TYR A 350 3.13 6.67 14.88
C TYR A 350 4.39 5.80 14.71
N LEU A 351 5.06 5.89 13.56
CA LEU A 351 6.27 5.11 13.29
C LEU A 351 7.42 5.59 14.17
N THR A 352 8.28 4.66 14.57
CA THR A 352 9.41 4.94 15.47
C THR A 352 10.67 4.21 15.03
N GLY A 353 11.76 4.34 15.80
CA GLY A 353 13.04 3.73 15.48
C GLY A 353 13.95 4.63 14.64
N PRO A 354 15.15 4.15 14.31
CA PRO A 354 16.03 4.81 13.36
C PRO A 354 15.60 4.58 11.91
N ILE A 355 16.12 5.42 11.00
CA ILE A 355 16.08 5.14 9.56
C ILE A 355 17.02 3.94 9.27
N PRO A 356 16.53 2.85 8.67
CA PRO A 356 17.38 1.72 8.31
C PRO A 356 18.45 2.12 7.30
N HIS A 357 19.69 1.68 7.52
CA HIS A 357 20.82 1.97 6.61
C HIS A 357 20.61 1.38 5.21
N SER A 358 19.77 0.36 5.09
CA SER A 358 19.36 -0.21 3.80
C SER A 358 18.68 0.80 2.87
N PHE A 359 18.18 1.94 3.38
CA PHE A 359 17.61 2.99 2.53
C PHE A 359 18.66 3.62 1.60
N ALA A 360 19.96 3.46 1.90
CA ALA A 360 21.03 3.79 0.98
C ALA A 360 20.99 3.00 -0.35
N CYS A 361 20.22 1.92 -0.41
CA CYS A 361 20.04 1.10 -1.61
C CYS A 361 18.86 1.56 -2.49
N LEU A 362 18.12 2.61 -2.10
CA LEU A 362 17.02 3.19 -2.87
C LEU A 362 17.55 4.07 -4.00
N ALA A 363 18.21 3.45 -4.98
CA ALA A 363 19.03 4.13 -5.99
C ALA A 363 18.29 5.13 -6.89
N LYS A 364 16.96 5.01 -7.00
CA LYS A 364 16.09 5.91 -7.79
C LYS A 364 15.23 6.84 -6.92
N MET A 365 15.43 6.87 -5.60
CA MET A 365 14.60 7.67 -4.71
C MET A 365 14.80 9.15 -4.98
N GLU A 366 13.72 9.87 -5.21
CA GLU A 366 13.69 11.32 -5.43
C GLU A 366 13.08 12.03 -4.22
N ILE A 367 11.98 11.49 -3.71
CA ILE A 367 11.18 12.10 -2.64
C ILE A 367 10.96 11.09 -1.51
N LEU A 368 11.57 11.36 -0.35
CA LEU A 368 11.43 10.57 0.87
C LEU A 368 10.85 11.44 2.00
N VAL A 369 9.62 11.19 2.39
CA VAL A 369 8.89 11.99 3.39
C VAL A 369 8.58 11.15 4.63
N LEU A 370 9.22 11.50 5.74
CA LEU A 370 9.15 10.83 7.03
C LEU A 370 8.60 11.75 8.14
N ASP A 371 8.04 12.89 7.76
CA ASP A 371 7.61 13.95 8.69
C ASP A 371 6.57 13.46 9.70
N ASN A 372 6.49 14.14 10.85
CA ASN A 372 5.42 13.94 11.84
C ASN A 372 5.31 12.47 12.28
N ASN A 373 6.41 11.93 12.78
CA ASN A 373 6.51 10.57 13.32
C ASN A 373 7.30 10.62 14.65
N GLN A 374 7.74 9.45 15.12
CA GLN A 374 8.54 9.28 16.32
C GLN A 374 9.91 8.67 15.99
N PHE A 375 10.46 8.97 14.81
CA PHE A 375 11.78 8.50 14.41
C PHE A 375 12.87 9.17 15.25
N TYR A 376 13.95 8.45 15.52
CA TYR A 376 15.04 8.93 16.38
C TYR A 376 16.41 8.39 15.95
N GLY A 377 17.46 8.86 16.62
CA GLY A 377 18.84 8.49 16.31
C GLY A 377 19.49 9.41 15.28
N THR A 378 20.55 8.94 14.65
CA THR A 378 21.32 9.70 13.66
C THR A 378 20.74 9.52 12.26
N VAL A 379 20.61 10.60 11.50
CA VAL A 379 20.26 10.52 10.07
C VAL A 379 21.40 9.84 9.30
N PRO A 380 21.18 8.70 8.63
CA PRO A 380 22.27 7.97 7.97
C PRO A 380 22.88 8.77 6.80
N GLU A 381 24.18 9.03 6.87
CA GLU A 381 24.92 9.78 5.85
C GLU A 381 24.79 9.19 4.44
N LEU A 382 24.68 7.86 4.35
CA LEU A 382 24.51 7.16 3.08
C LEU A 382 23.16 7.45 2.42
N VAL A 383 22.11 7.72 3.19
CA VAL A 383 20.80 8.14 2.65
C VAL A 383 20.92 9.55 2.07
N CYS A 384 21.63 10.45 2.74
CA CYS A 384 21.90 11.80 2.24
C CYS A 384 22.87 11.85 1.04
N LYS A 385 23.48 10.73 0.66
CA LYS A 385 24.33 10.58 -0.54
C LYS A 385 23.59 9.98 -1.75
N LEU A 386 22.31 9.63 -1.62
CA LEU A 386 21.52 9.07 -2.72
C LEU A 386 21.56 10.02 -3.93
N PRO A 387 21.78 9.50 -5.15
CA PRO A 387 22.19 10.34 -6.29
C PRO A 387 21.03 11.14 -6.88
N THR A 388 19.80 10.64 -6.75
CA THR A 388 18.56 11.18 -7.30
C THR A 388 17.73 11.96 -6.27
N LEU A 389 18.14 11.97 -5.00
CA LEU A 389 17.33 12.52 -3.91
C LEU A 389 17.24 14.04 -4.01
N THR A 390 16.04 14.55 -4.25
CA THR A 390 15.74 15.98 -4.36
C THR A 390 15.03 16.51 -3.12
N ASN A 391 14.26 15.64 -2.43
CA ASN A 391 13.57 15.99 -1.21
C ASN A 391 13.65 14.86 -0.17
N LEU A 392 14.25 15.18 0.98
CA LEU A 392 14.22 14.37 2.18
C LEU A 392 13.59 15.19 3.31
N SER A 393 12.37 14.87 3.70
CA SER A 393 11.69 15.59 4.78
C SER A 393 11.59 14.70 6.01
N ILE A 394 12.18 15.13 7.13
CA ILE A 394 12.21 14.39 8.40
C ILE A 394 11.77 15.27 9.58
N ALA A 395 11.09 16.37 9.30
CA ALA A 395 10.64 17.32 10.29
C ALA A 395 9.67 16.70 11.30
N ASN A 396 9.57 17.31 12.49
CA ASN A 396 8.67 16.89 13.55
C ASN A 396 8.92 15.45 14.05
N ASN A 397 10.20 15.05 14.14
CA ASN A 397 10.66 13.76 14.70
C ASN A 397 11.56 13.99 15.92
N TYR A 398 12.36 12.99 16.30
CA TYR A 398 13.31 13.04 17.42
C TYR A 398 14.73 12.65 16.99
N PHE A 399 15.12 12.95 15.74
CA PHE A 399 16.50 12.75 15.29
C PHE A 399 17.47 13.60 16.11
N THR A 400 18.59 13.01 16.52
CA THR A 400 19.54 13.67 17.43
C THR A 400 20.74 14.25 16.72
N GLN A 401 21.04 13.78 15.50
CA GLN A 401 22.26 14.13 14.79
C GLN A 401 22.08 14.07 13.27
N ALA A 402 22.80 14.95 12.56
CA ALA A 402 22.99 14.93 11.12
C ALA A 402 24.48 15.12 10.82
N GLY A 403 25.07 14.25 9.98
CA GLY A 403 26.48 14.35 9.61
C GLY A 403 26.73 15.34 8.46
N PRO A 404 27.97 15.40 7.94
CA PRO A 404 28.40 16.39 6.96
C PRO A 404 27.59 16.38 5.65
N GLU A 405 27.27 15.20 5.10
CA GLU A 405 26.49 15.10 3.85
C GLU A 405 25.04 15.52 4.06
N CYS A 406 24.41 15.06 5.15
CA CYS A 406 23.06 15.51 5.48
C CYS A 406 23.02 17.04 5.70
N ARG A 407 24.05 17.62 6.34
CA ARG A 407 24.15 19.08 6.51
C ARG A 407 24.33 19.83 5.18
N LYS A 408 24.92 19.23 4.15
CA LYS A 408 24.93 19.82 2.80
C LYS A 408 23.51 19.89 2.23
N LEU A 409 22.72 18.82 2.39
CA LEU A 409 21.32 18.83 1.94
C LEU A 409 20.47 19.84 2.71
N ILE A 410 20.69 20.00 4.02
CA ILE A 410 20.00 21.02 4.83
C ILE A 410 20.30 22.42 4.28
N LYS A 411 21.56 22.73 4.01
CA LYS A 411 21.97 24.03 3.43
C LYS A 411 21.37 24.27 2.04
N LYS A 412 21.19 23.21 1.24
CA LYS A 412 20.54 23.27 -0.08
C LYS A 412 19.01 23.37 -0.02
N GLY A 413 18.40 23.18 1.16
CA GLY A 413 16.94 23.09 1.30
C GLY A 413 16.35 21.75 0.86
N PHE A 414 17.17 20.76 0.53
CA PHE A 414 16.73 19.42 0.13
C PHE A 414 16.47 18.50 1.32
N LEU A 415 16.95 18.88 2.52
CA LEU A 415 16.69 18.15 3.76
C LEU A 415 16.03 19.06 4.80
N ASN A 416 14.75 18.81 5.09
CA ASN A 416 14.01 19.51 6.15
C ASN A 416 14.13 18.75 7.48
N VAL A 417 14.77 19.39 8.47
CA VAL A 417 15.01 18.81 9.81
C VAL A 417 14.36 19.58 10.96
N LYS A 418 13.40 20.48 10.65
CA LYS A 418 12.75 21.30 11.68
C LYS A 418 12.07 20.43 12.74
N ASN A 419 11.98 20.94 13.96
CA ASN A 419 11.32 20.30 15.09
C ASN A 419 11.83 18.87 15.38
N ASN A 420 13.16 18.72 15.42
CA ASN A 420 13.88 17.51 15.85
C ASN A 420 14.70 17.74 17.12
N CYS A 421 15.53 16.78 17.52
CA CYS A 421 16.44 16.86 18.66
C CYS A 421 17.90 17.10 18.24
N ILE A 422 18.14 17.72 17.10
CA ILE A 422 19.49 18.04 16.59
C ILE A 422 19.94 19.37 17.18
N LEU A 423 20.26 19.37 18.48
CA LEU A 423 20.32 20.59 19.32
C LEU A 423 21.32 21.67 18.88
N ASP A 424 22.22 21.37 17.94
CA ASP A 424 23.15 22.35 17.37
C ASP A 424 22.59 23.09 16.13
N LEU A 425 21.38 22.75 15.68
CA LEU A 425 20.66 23.43 14.59
C LEU A 425 19.55 24.36 15.10
N LYS A 426 19.09 25.27 14.24
CA LYS A 426 17.93 26.15 14.51
C LYS A 426 16.60 25.39 14.36
N ASP A 427 15.54 25.98 14.90
CA ASP A 427 14.15 25.49 14.80
C ASP A 427 13.98 24.04 15.30
N GLN A 428 14.60 23.69 16.42
CA GLN A 428 14.56 22.35 17.02
C GLN A 428 13.60 22.30 18.21
N ARG A 429 13.23 21.08 18.63
CA ARG A 429 12.47 20.82 19.85
C ARG A 429 13.22 21.35 21.07
N SER A 430 12.48 21.62 22.14
CA SER A 430 13.10 21.98 23.41
C SER A 430 13.93 20.82 23.96
N LYS A 431 14.99 21.13 24.71
CA LYS A 431 15.81 20.11 25.40
C LYS A 431 14.96 19.24 26.32
N SER A 432 13.97 19.82 26.99
CA SER A 432 13.02 19.10 27.86
C SER A 432 12.17 18.10 27.09
N ASP A 433 11.65 18.46 25.91
CA ASP A 433 10.84 17.54 25.10
C ASP A 433 11.68 16.36 24.62
N CYS A 434 12.92 16.63 24.18
CA CYS A 434 13.86 15.59 23.78
C CYS A 434 14.22 14.67 24.96
N ALA A 435 14.58 15.23 26.11
CA ALA A 435 14.87 14.46 27.32
C ALA A 435 13.67 13.61 27.75
N TRP A 436 12.46 14.17 27.70
CA TRP A 436 11.24 13.44 28.01
C TRP A 436 11.00 12.28 27.04
N PHE A 437 11.18 12.50 25.74
CA PHE A 437 11.08 11.43 24.75
C PHE A 437 12.06 10.30 25.06
N PHE A 438 13.34 10.61 25.28
CA PHE A 438 14.38 9.60 25.54
C PHE A 438 14.36 9.00 26.95
N SER A 439 13.57 9.55 27.88
CA SER A 439 13.39 8.96 29.23
C SER A 439 12.73 7.57 29.21
N LYS A 440 12.02 7.25 28.13
CA LYS A 440 11.35 5.95 27.94
C LYS A 440 12.13 5.10 26.93
N PRO A 441 12.55 3.88 27.27
CA PRO A 441 13.20 2.97 26.32
C PRO A 441 12.30 2.67 25.11
N ARG A 442 12.89 2.67 23.91
CA ARG A 442 12.24 2.27 22.66
C ARG A 442 13.23 1.44 21.87
N ASN A 443 12.84 0.21 21.54
CA ASN A 443 13.69 -0.71 20.80
C ASN A 443 12.94 -1.22 19.59
N CYS A 444 13.66 -1.38 18.49
CA CYS A 444 13.16 -2.11 17.34
C CYS A 444 13.43 -3.61 17.52
N PRO A 445 12.55 -4.50 17.01
CA PRO A 445 12.68 -5.95 17.24
C PRO A 445 14.02 -6.57 16.82
N ASN A 446 14.74 -5.95 15.88
CA ASN A 446 16.06 -6.39 15.43
C ASN A 446 16.96 -5.17 15.16
N GLU A 447 17.75 -4.74 16.14
CA GLU A 447 18.64 -3.58 15.96
C GLU A 447 19.73 -3.82 14.91
N ARG A 448 20.20 -5.06 14.74
CA ARG A 448 21.21 -5.40 13.73
C ARG A 448 20.70 -5.19 12.31
N SER A 449 19.40 -5.38 12.07
CA SER A 449 18.84 -5.14 10.75
C SER A 449 18.79 -3.64 10.39
N MET A 450 18.82 -2.75 11.38
CA MET A 450 18.80 -1.29 11.14
C MET A 450 20.11 -0.74 10.57
N ILE A 451 21.21 -1.48 10.72
CA ILE A 451 22.53 -1.14 10.14
C ILE A 451 22.88 -1.99 8.92
N TYR A 452 22.00 -2.94 8.55
CA TYR A 452 22.23 -3.83 7.42
C TYR A 452 22.00 -3.11 6.08
N ILE A 453 22.91 -3.32 5.13
CA ILE A 453 22.87 -2.73 3.79
C ILE A 453 22.93 -3.87 2.76
N PRO A 454 21.84 -4.18 2.04
CA PRO A 454 21.78 -5.37 1.18
C PRO A 454 22.43 -5.21 -0.21
N CYS A 455 22.70 -4.00 -0.68
CA CYS A 455 23.23 -3.75 -2.02
C CYS A 455 24.76 -3.84 -2.09
N GLN A 456 25.30 -4.36 -3.20
CA GLN A 456 26.73 -4.66 -3.39
C GLN A 456 27.59 -3.49 -3.91
N ASN A 457 26.99 -2.38 -4.36
CA ASN A 457 27.74 -1.28 -4.98
C ASN A 457 27.91 -0.10 -4.02
N HIS A 458 29.18 0.19 -3.73
CA HIS A 458 29.69 1.08 -2.70
C HIS A 458 29.40 2.57 -2.91
N TYR A 459 29.20 3.30 -1.80
CA TYR A 459 29.89 4.58 -1.62
C TYR A 459 31.22 4.28 -0.90
N SER A 460 32.33 4.41 -1.62
CA SER A 460 33.67 4.15 -1.09
C SER A 460 34.01 5.06 0.11
N THR A 461 34.70 4.45 1.09
CA THR A 461 35.47 5.03 2.20
C THR A 461 34.79 5.98 3.19
N SER A 462 33.97 5.42 4.08
CA SER A 462 34.07 5.63 5.54
C SER A 462 33.20 4.58 6.21
N ALA A 463 33.73 3.92 7.25
CA ALA A 463 32.91 3.02 8.07
C ALA A 463 31.65 3.79 8.53
N PRO A 464 30.46 3.19 8.48
CA PRO A 464 29.28 3.77 9.11
C PRO A 464 29.67 4.12 10.55
N LEU A 465 29.45 5.36 10.96
CA LEU A 465 29.56 5.70 12.37
C LEU A 465 28.63 4.76 13.12
N SER A 466 29.21 3.80 13.83
CA SER A 466 28.48 2.89 14.70
C SER A 466 27.66 3.73 15.68
N TYR A 467 26.41 3.32 15.90
CA TYR A 467 25.55 3.89 16.95
C TYR A 467 26.26 3.96 18.32
N GLY A 468 27.28 3.14 18.55
CA GLY A 468 28.08 3.13 19.78
C GLY A 468 29.26 4.11 19.86
N THR A 469 29.62 4.82 18.78
CA THR A 469 30.77 5.76 18.78
C THR A 469 30.42 7.18 19.21
N LEU A 470 29.14 7.46 19.45
CA LEU A 470 28.67 8.78 19.82
C LEU A 470 28.33 8.76 21.30
N LYS A 471 29.23 9.37 22.10
CA LYS A 471 28.96 9.61 23.52
C LYS A 471 27.63 10.37 23.60
N PRO A 472 26.70 9.97 24.48
CA PRO A 472 25.59 10.83 24.86
C PRO A 472 26.18 12.19 25.21
N HIS A 473 25.59 13.28 24.72
CA HIS A 473 25.74 14.52 25.45
C HIS A 473 25.16 14.23 26.83
N ASN A 474 26.04 14.13 27.82
CA ASN A 474 25.61 14.14 29.21
C ASN A 474 24.79 15.43 29.41
N PRO A 475 23.67 15.34 30.14
CA PRO A 475 22.65 16.38 30.26
C PRO A 475 23.20 17.76 30.60
#